data_AF-A0AAE0T5L4-F1
#
_entry.id   AF-A0AAE0T5L4-F1
#
_cell.length_a   1.000
_cell.length_b   1.000
_cell.length_c   1.000
_cell.angle_alpha   90.00
_cell.angle_beta   90.00
_cell.angle_gamma   90.00
#
_symmetry.space_group_name_H-M   'P 1'
#
loop_
_entity.id
_entity.type
_entity.pdbx_description
1 polymer ?
#
loop_
_entity_poly.entity_id
_entity_poly.type
_entity_poly.pdbx_seq_one_letter_code
_entity_poly.pdbx_strand_id
1 'polypeptide(L)'
;MKPNARPEWVKQDTGKDLSCFITRTGMSAVLLPDTTEKKNCRCSAVFSANRSGLNFRENSVADSFSVIPGSRQAVVKISASDTPPDYYQFDLDQGANARLNKITALNQSPVKTLGKSYDLLYKSFDGMQIHGIIYAKEDWVKGNKKYPVIVWPHGGPDAQEIHRYDAGFQYFVAKGFIVFAPNFRGSTGYGKKFETLNDKDWGGGHIKDYPDEFKGAVAVVALANLFTLMSSIPQDPAWQGEFRTEIGDPVKDEALYRERSPFFHVSKVRTPLKIYQAGKRHPHG
;
A
#
# COMPACT_ATOMS: atom_id res chain seq x y z
N MET A 1 23.05 26.22 5.32
CA MET A 1 23.63 25.69 6.58
C MET A 1 23.56 24.17 6.55
N LYS A 2 24.61 23.49 7.03
CA LYS A 2 24.82 22.04 6.86
C LYS A 2 23.69 21.18 7.51
N PRO A 3 23.46 19.98 6.95
CA PRO A 3 22.34 19.09 7.24
C PRO A 3 22.64 18.20 8.44
N ASN A 4 21.66 17.85 9.30
CA ASN A 4 21.76 16.69 10.19
C ASN A 4 20.40 16.23 10.75
N ALA A 5 19.86 15.20 10.11
CA ALA A 5 19.60 13.91 10.74
C ALA A 5 19.65 12.87 9.61
N ARG A 6 20.81 12.24 9.41
CA ARG A 6 21.05 11.24 8.36
C ARG A 6 20.82 9.83 8.93
N PRO A 7 20.07 8.95 8.27
CA PRO A 7 20.13 7.51 8.52
C PRO A 7 21.49 6.95 8.05
N GLU A 8 22.10 6.08 8.85
CA GLU A 8 23.35 5.37 8.54
C GLU A 8 23.10 4.07 7.76
N TRP A 9 24.03 3.72 6.87
CA TRP A 9 24.03 2.50 6.05
C TRP A 9 25.11 1.54 6.55
N VAL A 10 24.77 0.28 6.82
CA VAL A 10 25.74 -0.79 7.10
C VAL A 10 25.69 -1.80 5.96
N LYS A 11 26.85 -2.06 5.34
CA LYS A 11 27.06 -3.12 4.35
C LYS A 11 27.59 -4.35 5.10
N GLN A 12 26.85 -5.48 5.13
CA GLN A 12 27.42 -6.74 5.59
C GLN A 12 28.10 -7.42 4.39
N ASP A 13 29.41 -7.20 4.26
CA ASP A 13 30.29 -7.88 3.31
C ASP A 13 30.57 -9.31 3.82
N THR A 14 29.65 -10.26 3.62
CA THR A 14 29.93 -11.71 3.82
C THR A 14 29.31 -12.66 2.79
N GLY A 15 28.72 -12.14 1.71
CA GLY A 15 28.61 -12.88 0.45
C GLY A 15 27.68 -14.08 0.37
N LYS A 16 26.75 -14.35 1.31
CA LYS A 16 25.76 -15.44 1.16
C LYS A 16 24.34 -15.24 1.69
N ASP A 17 23.92 -14.04 2.09
CA ASP A 17 22.56 -13.77 2.55
C ASP A 17 21.95 -12.55 1.84
N LEU A 18 20.75 -12.69 1.27
CA LEU A 18 19.95 -11.57 0.74
C LEU A 18 19.00 -11.09 1.84
N SER A 19 19.50 -10.27 2.76
CA SER A 19 18.68 -9.58 3.77
C SER A 19 18.27 -8.19 3.26
N CYS A 20 17.02 -7.77 3.49
CA CYS A 20 16.52 -6.45 3.08
C CYS A 20 16.38 -5.49 4.27
N PHE A 21 16.72 -4.20 4.06
CA PHE A 21 16.52 -3.11 5.01
C PHE A 21 15.72 -1.96 4.38
N ILE A 22 14.98 -1.25 5.24
CA ILE A 22 14.04 -0.15 4.94
C ILE A 22 14.80 1.16 4.68
N THR A 23 14.37 1.95 3.69
CA THR A 23 14.62 3.40 3.70
C THR A 23 13.37 4.19 3.35
N ARG A 24 13.44 5.50 3.58
CA ARG A 24 12.40 6.54 3.67
C ARG A 24 11.40 6.71 2.49
N THR A 25 11.28 5.76 1.56
CA THR A 25 10.47 5.91 0.32
C THR A 25 9.60 4.69 -0.04
N GLY A 26 9.01 3.97 0.93
CA GLY A 26 8.04 2.90 0.64
C GLY A 26 8.68 1.53 0.40
N MET A 27 7.99 0.48 0.85
CA MET A 27 8.50 -0.82 1.33
C MET A 27 9.31 -1.70 0.33
N SER A 28 10.13 -2.60 0.91
CA SER A 28 10.84 -3.71 0.23
C SER A 28 10.44 -5.07 0.84
N ALA A 29 10.48 -6.16 0.06
CA ALA A 29 10.17 -7.51 0.53
C ALA A 29 11.38 -8.27 1.12
N VAL A 30 11.08 -9.22 2.00
CA VAL A 30 12.01 -10.19 2.57
C VAL A 30 12.08 -11.45 1.69
N LEU A 31 13.30 -11.98 1.49
CA LEU A 31 13.54 -13.39 1.14
C LEU A 31 14.23 -14.03 2.35
N LEU A 32 13.50 -14.78 3.19
CA LEU A 32 14.13 -15.64 4.18
C LEU A 32 14.38 -17.01 3.53
N PRO A 33 15.59 -17.57 3.64
CA PRO A 33 15.74 -19.01 3.65
C PRO A 33 15.02 -19.53 4.90
N ASP A 34 14.10 -20.49 4.71
CA ASP A 34 13.59 -21.31 5.80
C ASP A 34 14.77 -22.04 6.48
N THR A 35 15.08 -21.66 7.72
CA THR A 35 16.17 -22.25 8.52
C THR A 35 15.84 -23.63 9.08
N THR A 36 14.66 -24.18 8.76
CA THR A 36 14.29 -25.55 9.16
C THR A 36 14.37 -26.57 8.02
N GLU A 37 14.20 -26.19 6.73
CA GLU A 37 14.24 -27.19 5.63
C GLU A 37 14.90 -26.79 4.28
N LYS A 38 15.52 -25.61 4.12
CA LYS A 38 16.31 -25.25 2.91
C LYS A 38 15.64 -25.48 1.53
N LYS A 39 14.31 -25.53 1.40
CA LYS A 39 13.65 -25.84 0.10
C LYS A 39 12.58 -24.86 -0.37
N ASN A 40 12.13 -23.91 0.45
CA ASN A 40 11.12 -22.93 0.05
C ASN A 40 11.51 -21.50 0.46
N CYS A 41 11.54 -20.58 -0.51
CA CYS A 41 11.56 -19.13 -0.27
C CYS A 41 10.12 -18.61 -0.43
N ARG A 42 9.58 -17.93 0.60
CA ARG A 42 8.33 -17.16 0.45
C ARG A 42 8.64 -15.68 0.47
N CYS A 43 8.31 -15.00 -0.62
CA CYS A 43 8.32 -13.54 -0.71
C CYS A 43 6.89 -13.03 -0.53
N SER A 44 6.68 -12.16 0.45
CA SER A 44 5.42 -11.44 0.65
C SER A 44 5.69 -9.94 0.65
N ALA A 45 6.20 -9.38 -0.44
CA ALA A 45 6.04 -7.95 -0.65
C ALA A 45 6.30 -7.51 -2.08
N VAL A 46 5.96 -6.24 -2.26
CA VAL A 46 5.98 -5.49 -3.48
C VAL A 46 7.27 -4.68 -3.55
N PHE A 47 7.98 -4.66 -4.68
CA PHE A 47 9.28 -3.95 -4.79
C PHE A 47 9.18 -2.74 -5.72
N SER A 48 9.77 -1.61 -5.34
CA SER A 48 9.96 -0.46 -6.24
C SER A 48 11.28 -0.54 -7.02
N ALA A 49 11.24 -0.07 -8.27
CA ALA A 49 12.25 -0.19 -9.31
C ALA A 49 13.71 0.05 -8.92
N ASN A 50 13.94 1.04 -8.07
CA ASN A 50 15.28 1.60 -7.86
C ASN A 50 16.12 0.85 -6.80
N ARG A 51 15.62 -0.27 -6.23
CA ARG A 51 16.18 -0.83 -4.98
C ARG A 51 16.27 -2.36 -4.87
N SER A 52 15.81 -3.11 -5.87
CA SER A 52 15.91 -4.58 -5.94
C SER A 52 17.28 -5.08 -6.42
N GLY A 53 18.18 -4.18 -6.80
CA GLY A 53 19.33 -4.49 -7.63
C GLY A 53 18.94 -4.71 -9.09
N LEU A 54 17.83 -5.41 -9.35
CA LEU A 54 17.25 -5.60 -10.68
C LEU A 54 16.97 -4.27 -11.37
N ASN A 55 17.45 -4.13 -12.61
CA ASN A 55 17.23 -2.94 -13.44
C ASN A 55 15.79 -2.90 -13.94
N PHE A 56 14.91 -2.30 -13.15
CA PHE A 56 13.56 -1.97 -13.57
C PHE A 56 13.48 -0.54 -14.13
N ARG A 57 12.44 -0.25 -14.90
CA ARG A 57 12.10 1.12 -15.26
C ARG A 57 11.72 1.89 -14.00
N GLU A 58 12.09 3.16 -13.89
CA GLU A 58 11.66 4.04 -12.78
C GLU A 58 10.14 3.93 -12.54
N ASN A 59 9.74 3.88 -11.26
CA ASN A 59 8.36 3.66 -10.81
C ASN A 59 7.73 2.31 -11.17
N SER A 60 8.49 1.36 -11.71
CA SER A 60 8.06 -0.03 -11.75
C SER A 60 7.89 -0.62 -10.36
N VAL A 61 6.94 -1.53 -10.28
CA VAL A 61 6.50 -2.21 -9.09
C VAL A 61 6.52 -3.71 -9.36
N ALA A 62 7.35 -4.46 -8.65
CA ALA A 62 7.31 -5.92 -8.67
C ALA A 62 6.27 -6.42 -7.67
N ASP A 63 5.14 -6.90 -8.16
CA ASP A 63 3.94 -7.25 -7.40
C ASP A 63 3.96 -8.63 -6.75
N SER A 64 4.80 -9.52 -7.27
CA SER A 64 5.00 -10.87 -6.74
C SER A 64 6.32 -11.44 -7.20
N PHE A 65 6.89 -12.35 -6.42
CA PHE A 65 8.13 -13.05 -6.73
C PHE A 65 8.03 -14.52 -6.37
N SER A 66 8.55 -15.40 -7.21
CA SER A 66 8.59 -16.85 -6.99
C SER A 66 9.89 -17.42 -7.52
N VAL A 67 10.50 -18.36 -6.79
CA VAL A 67 11.66 -19.13 -7.25
C VAL A 67 11.15 -20.43 -7.85
N ILE A 68 11.66 -20.80 -9.03
CA ILE A 68 11.32 -22.07 -9.66
C ILE A 68 12.03 -23.19 -8.89
N PRO A 69 11.30 -24.14 -8.26
CA PRO A 69 11.89 -25.17 -7.42
C PRO A 69 12.99 -25.97 -8.14
N GLY A 70 14.09 -26.22 -7.44
CA GLY A 70 15.22 -26.99 -7.98
C GLY A 70 16.08 -26.23 -9.01
N SER A 71 15.85 -24.94 -9.21
CA SER A 71 16.60 -24.12 -10.17
C SER A 71 17.13 -22.83 -9.54
N ARG A 72 17.97 -22.11 -10.31
CA ARG A 72 18.40 -20.73 -10.00
C ARG A 72 17.57 -19.67 -10.71
N GLN A 73 16.41 -20.05 -11.22
CA GLN A 73 15.51 -19.17 -11.95
C GLN A 73 14.40 -18.66 -11.04
N ALA A 74 14.04 -17.39 -11.21
CA ALA A 74 12.91 -16.77 -10.53
C ALA A 74 11.98 -16.09 -11.53
N VAL A 75 10.71 -15.99 -11.14
CA VAL A 75 9.65 -15.30 -11.87
C VAL A 75 9.15 -14.13 -11.02
N VAL A 76 9.02 -12.96 -11.63
CA VAL A 76 8.51 -11.75 -11.02
C VAL A 76 7.38 -11.18 -11.87
N LYS A 77 6.31 -10.71 -11.21
CA LYS A 77 5.25 -9.93 -11.87
C LYS A 77 5.58 -8.47 -11.69
N ILE A 78 5.65 -7.70 -12.77
CA ILE A 78 6.01 -6.28 -12.73
C ILE A 78 4.93 -5.46 -13.40
N SER A 79 4.52 -4.38 -12.74
CA SER A 79 3.67 -3.32 -13.28
C SER A 79 4.31 -1.95 -13.09
N ALA A 80 3.69 -0.92 -13.65
CA ALA A 80 3.90 0.48 -13.27
C ALA A 80 2.55 1.18 -13.45
N SER A 81 2.39 2.39 -12.91
CA SER A 81 1.11 3.12 -13.04
C SER A 81 0.60 3.18 -14.48
N ASP A 82 1.51 3.38 -15.44
CA ASP A 82 1.21 3.46 -16.87
C ASP A 82 1.48 2.15 -17.66
N THR A 83 1.74 1.04 -16.97
CA THR A 83 2.09 -0.23 -17.60
C THR A 83 1.38 -1.38 -16.87
N PRO A 84 0.37 -2.02 -17.50
CA PRO A 84 -0.30 -3.18 -16.89
C PRO A 84 0.68 -4.31 -16.55
N PRO A 85 0.38 -5.15 -15.54
CA PRO A 85 1.30 -6.15 -15.06
C PRO A 85 1.65 -7.20 -16.12
N ASP A 86 2.91 -7.64 -16.14
CA ASP A 86 3.36 -8.79 -16.92
C ASP A 86 4.40 -9.61 -16.15
N TYR A 87 4.67 -10.83 -16.61
CA TYR A 87 5.61 -11.74 -15.97
C TYR A 87 6.97 -11.76 -16.66
N TYR A 88 8.00 -11.77 -15.84
CA TYR A 88 9.40 -11.78 -16.24
C TYR A 88 10.14 -12.87 -15.48
N GLN A 89 11.03 -13.57 -16.18
CA GLN A 89 11.92 -14.57 -15.62
C GLN A 89 13.36 -14.05 -15.60
N PHE A 90 14.12 -14.38 -14.55
CA PHE A 90 15.53 -14.03 -14.46
C PHE A 90 16.33 -15.04 -13.63
N ASP A 91 17.65 -14.97 -13.77
CA ASP A 91 18.60 -15.81 -13.04
C ASP A 91 19.06 -15.13 -11.75
N LEU A 92 18.93 -15.85 -10.63
CA LEU A 92 19.32 -15.37 -9.30
C LEU A 92 20.84 -15.20 -9.17
N ASP A 93 21.64 -16.00 -9.89
CA ASP A 93 23.10 -15.93 -9.80
C ASP A 93 23.65 -14.64 -10.47
N GLN A 94 22.85 -13.97 -11.32
CA GLN A 94 23.18 -12.67 -11.91
C GLN A 94 22.93 -11.49 -10.94
N GLY A 95 22.24 -11.74 -9.82
CA GLY A 95 21.95 -10.76 -8.79
C GLY A 95 21.27 -9.50 -9.35
N ALA A 96 21.75 -8.33 -8.94
CA ALA A 96 21.21 -7.04 -9.36
C ALA A 96 21.22 -6.85 -10.89
N ASN A 97 22.21 -7.38 -11.59
CA ASN A 97 22.34 -7.17 -13.03
C ASN A 97 21.53 -8.17 -13.86
N ALA A 98 20.65 -8.95 -13.23
CA ALA A 98 19.93 -10.00 -13.92
C ALA A 98 19.08 -9.44 -15.07
N ARG A 99 19.22 -10.06 -16.25
CA ARG A 99 18.38 -9.73 -17.39
C ARG A 99 16.99 -10.30 -17.17
N LEU A 100 15.98 -9.41 -17.20
CA LEU A 100 14.58 -9.78 -17.12
C LEU A 100 14.08 -10.21 -18.51
N ASN A 101 13.74 -11.49 -18.64
CA ASN A 101 13.15 -12.03 -19.86
C ASN A 101 11.64 -12.04 -19.68
N LYS A 102 10.93 -11.23 -20.47
CA LYS A 102 9.46 -11.25 -20.47
C LYS A 102 8.96 -12.60 -20.99
N ILE A 103 8.13 -13.28 -20.21
CA ILE A 103 7.64 -14.64 -20.53
C ILE A 103 6.15 -14.69 -20.87
N THR A 104 5.41 -13.60 -20.67
CA THR A 104 4.01 -13.49 -21.08
C THR A 104 3.74 -12.18 -21.83
N ALA A 105 2.52 -12.01 -22.33
CA ALA A 105 2.06 -10.80 -23.01
C ALA A 105 0.69 -10.36 -22.46
N LEU A 106 0.56 -10.35 -21.13
CA LEU A 106 -0.69 -10.01 -20.45
C LEU A 106 -0.97 -8.50 -20.45
N ASN A 107 0.07 -7.69 -20.63
CA ASN A 107 -0.04 -6.23 -20.62
C ASN A 107 -0.54 -5.61 -21.93
N GLN A 108 -1.06 -6.42 -22.86
CA GLN A 108 -1.65 -5.90 -24.09
C GLN A 108 -2.93 -5.12 -23.76
N SER A 109 -2.95 -3.84 -24.12
CA SER A 109 -4.10 -2.95 -23.91
C SER A 109 -4.39 -2.17 -25.19
N PRO A 110 -5.67 -2.03 -25.60
CA PRO A 110 -6.04 -1.11 -26.68
C PRO A 110 -5.89 0.37 -26.27
N VAL A 111 -5.75 0.65 -24.97
CA VAL A 111 -5.51 2.00 -24.45
C VAL A 111 -4.06 2.38 -24.71
N LYS A 112 -3.85 3.26 -25.68
CA LYS A 112 -2.51 3.66 -26.16
C LYS A 112 -1.73 4.52 -25.17
N THR A 113 -2.42 5.24 -24.31
CA THR A 113 -1.79 6.17 -23.35
C THR A 113 -2.48 6.02 -22.01
N LEU A 114 -1.69 5.62 -21.01
CA LEU A 114 -2.10 5.52 -19.63
C LEU A 114 -1.56 6.72 -18.84
N GLY A 115 -2.24 7.06 -17.76
CA GLY A 115 -1.78 8.05 -16.81
C GLY A 115 -0.53 7.61 -16.06
N LYS A 116 0.28 8.59 -15.66
CA LYS A 116 1.46 8.42 -14.83
C LYS A 116 1.15 8.67 -13.37
N SER A 117 2.05 8.22 -12.50
CA SER A 117 1.99 8.48 -11.06
C SER A 117 3.17 9.33 -10.59
N TYR A 118 2.93 10.13 -9.56
CA TYR A 118 3.88 11.10 -9.00
C TYR A 118 3.82 11.09 -7.49
N ASP A 119 4.98 11.21 -6.83
CA ASP A 119 5.04 11.37 -5.38
C ASP A 119 4.57 12.77 -4.95
N LEU A 120 3.84 12.81 -3.84
CA LEU A 120 3.49 14.02 -3.12
C LEU A 120 3.91 13.88 -1.66
N LEU A 121 4.75 14.81 -1.20
CA LEU A 121 5.05 15.00 0.22
C LEU A 121 4.34 16.26 0.72
N TYR A 122 3.62 16.15 1.83
CA TYR A 122 2.89 17.26 2.42
C TYR A 122 2.84 17.15 3.94
N LYS A 123 2.53 18.26 4.61
CA LYS A 123 2.38 18.31 6.06
C LYS A 123 0.94 18.03 6.45
N SER A 124 0.76 17.15 7.43
CA SER A 124 -0.51 16.91 8.10
C SER A 124 -0.83 18.01 9.13
N PHE A 125 -1.99 17.90 9.77
CA PHE A 125 -2.52 18.84 10.78
C PHE A 125 -1.57 19.09 11.96
N ASP A 126 -0.71 18.11 12.29
CA ASP A 126 0.28 18.17 13.36
C ASP A 126 1.72 18.43 12.85
N GLY A 127 1.86 18.75 11.56
CA GLY A 127 3.15 19.00 10.92
C GLY A 127 3.91 17.73 10.53
N MET A 128 3.37 16.52 10.78
CA MET A 128 3.97 15.28 10.30
C MET A 128 4.00 15.27 8.76
N GLN A 129 5.13 14.84 8.20
CA GLN A 129 5.25 14.64 6.76
C GLN A 129 4.52 13.36 6.37
N ILE A 130 3.54 13.49 5.48
CA ILE A 130 2.78 12.39 4.89
C ILE A 130 3.18 12.26 3.42
N HIS A 131 3.27 11.01 2.98
CA HIS A 131 3.46 10.68 1.58
C HIS A 131 2.12 10.35 0.94
N GLY A 132 1.96 10.65 -0.33
CA GLY A 132 0.86 10.13 -1.14
C GLY A 132 1.24 10.09 -2.60
N ILE A 133 0.44 9.39 -3.39
CA ILE A 133 0.66 9.21 -4.80
C ILE A 133 -0.46 9.88 -5.58
N ILE A 134 -0.07 10.63 -6.61
CA ILE A 134 -0.99 11.27 -7.54
C ILE A 134 -0.95 10.49 -8.84
N TYR A 135 -2.10 10.01 -9.31
CA TYR A 135 -2.28 9.51 -10.68
C TYR A 135 -2.94 10.57 -11.54
N ALA A 136 -2.35 10.85 -12.69
CA ALA A 136 -2.81 11.88 -13.61
C ALA A 136 -2.44 11.54 -15.06
N LYS A 137 -3.02 12.26 -16.03
CA LYS A 137 -2.61 12.14 -17.43
C LYS A 137 -1.15 12.55 -17.59
N GLU A 138 -0.47 12.01 -18.60
CA GLU A 138 0.95 12.29 -18.85
C GLU A 138 1.26 13.78 -19.06
N ASP A 139 0.31 14.54 -19.62
CA ASP A 139 0.40 15.98 -19.85
C ASP A 139 -0.03 16.83 -18.63
N TRP A 140 -0.29 16.20 -17.47
CA TRP A 140 -0.67 16.92 -16.28
C TRP A 140 0.49 17.74 -15.73
N VAL A 141 0.20 19.02 -15.48
CA VAL A 141 1.12 19.96 -14.84
C VAL A 141 0.49 20.48 -13.57
N LYS A 142 1.20 20.31 -12.44
CA LYS A 142 0.78 20.80 -11.13
C LYS A 142 0.49 22.30 -11.18
N GLY A 143 -0.68 22.71 -10.69
CA GLY A 143 -1.07 24.12 -10.58
C GLY A 143 -1.58 24.78 -11.86
N ASN A 144 -1.57 24.09 -13.01
CA ASN A 144 -2.01 24.67 -14.28
C ASN A 144 -3.52 24.98 -14.32
N LYS A 145 -4.35 24.09 -13.76
CA LYS A 145 -5.81 24.31 -13.63
C LYS A 145 -6.40 23.48 -12.48
N LYS A 146 -7.67 23.73 -12.16
CA LYS A 146 -8.45 22.90 -11.22
C LYS A 146 -8.93 21.63 -11.92
N TYR A 147 -8.82 20.51 -11.23
CA TYR A 147 -9.32 19.20 -11.67
C TYR A 147 -10.29 18.64 -10.64
N PRO A 148 -11.28 17.82 -11.04
CA PRO A 148 -11.97 16.98 -10.08
C PRO A 148 -10.98 15.95 -9.52
N VAL A 149 -11.00 15.77 -8.21
CA VAL A 149 -10.07 14.88 -7.49
C VAL A 149 -10.85 13.78 -6.80
N ILE A 150 -10.38 12.55 -6.96
CA ILE A 150 -10.79 11.41 -6.13
C ILE A 150 -9.70 11.22 -5.07
N VAL A 151 -10.07 11.30 -3.80
CA VAL A 151 -9.19 10.91 -2.70
C VAL A 151 -9.44 9.44 -2.41
N TRP A 152 -8.39 8.62 -2.51
CA TRP A 152 -8.45 7.19 -2.39
C TRP A 152 -7.53 6.72 -1.24
N PRO A 153 -7.97 6.81 0.01
CA PRO A 153 -7.24 6.18 1.11
C PRO A 153 -7.31 4.66 0.92
N HIS A 154 -6.17 3.98 0.97
CA HIS A 154 -6.12 2.53 0.85
C HIS A 154 -6.82 1.84 2.05
N GLY A 155 -7.24 0.58 1.85
CA GLY A 155 -7.84 -0.25 2.89
C GLY A 155 -6.80 -0.88 3.81
N GLY A 156 -7.24 -1.34 5.00
CA GLY A 156 -6.37 -1.78 6.09
C GLY A 156 -5.59 -0.61 6.69
N PRO A 157 -5.35 -0.57 8.02
CA PRO A 157 -4.29 0.31 8.51
C PRO A 157 -2.94 -0.06 7.87
N ASP A 158 -2.68 -1.37 7.73
CA ASP A 158 -1.39 -1.93 7.35
C ASP A 158 -1.28 -2.20 5.85
N ALA A 159 -1.47 -1.17 5.06
CA ALA A 159 -1.19 -1.19 3.63
C ALA A 159 -0.48 0.11 3.21
N GLN A 160 -0.20 0.23 1.92
CA GLN A 160 0.30 1.47 1.33
C GLN A 160 -0.13 1.50 -0.14
N GLU A 161 -0.31 2.70 -0.65
CA GLU A 161 -0.28 2.97 -2.07
C GLU A 161 1.16 3.10 -2.57
N ILE A 162 1.39 2.60 -3.77
CA ILE A 162 2.67 2.59 -4.49
C ILE A 162 2.39 2.87 -5.97
N HIS A 163 3.39 3.03 -6.83
CA HIS A 163 3.21 3.34 -8.26
C HIS A 163 2.70 2.15 -9.10
N ARG A 164 1.85 1.30 -8.53
CA ARG A 164 1.33 0.08 -9.16
C ARG A 164 0.33 0.43 -10.26
N TYR A 165 0.19 -0.46 -11.23
CA TYR A 165 -0.94 -0.37 -12.14
C TYR A 165 -2.27 -0.68 -11.43
N ASP A 166 -3.20 0.27 -11.43
CA ASP A 166 -4.60 0.05 -11.03
C ASP A 166 -5.54 0.45 -12.18
N ALA A 167 -6.33 -0.52 -12.68
CA ALA A 167 -7.23 -0.29 -13.81
C ALA A 167 -8.36 0.70 -13.47
N GLY A 168 -8.81 0.74 -12.21
CA GLY A 168 -9.80 1.70 -11.74
C GLY A 168 -9.23 3.12 -11.72
N PHE A 169 -8.00 3.29 -11.24
CA PHE A 169 -7.34 4.60 -11.26
C PHE A 169 -7.13 5.07 -12.70
N GLN A 170 -6.68 4.18 -13.59
CA GLN A 170 -6.51 4.49 -15.00
C GLN A 170 -7.83 4.87 -15.68
N TYR A 171 -8.94 4.21 -15.31
CA TYR A 171 -10.26 4.62 -15.78
C TYR A 171 -10.63 6.05 -15.32
N PHE A 172 -10.42 6.38 -14.04
CA PHE A 172 -10.70 7.72 -13.53
C PHE A 172 -9.82 8.78 -14.18
N VAL A 173 -8.53 8.50 -14.36
CA VAL A 173 -7.59 9.39 -15.05
C VAL A 173 -8.01 9.60 -16.50
N ALA A 174 -8.42 8.54 -17.22
CA ALA A 174 -8.94 8.65 -18.58
C ALA A 174 -10.19 9.53 -18.64
N LYS A 175 -11.06 9.49 -17.61
CA LYS A 175 -12.23 10.37 -17.45
C LYS A 175 -11.90 11.80 -17.01
N GLY A 176 -10.63 12.13 -16.80
CA GLY A 176 -10.16 13.48 -16.49
C GLY A 176 -10.11 13.82 -15.00
N PHE A 177 -10.24 12.81 -14.13
CA PHE A 177 -9.99 12.97 -12.71
C PHE A 177 -8.50 12.89 -12.41
N ILE A 178 -8.10 13.52 -11.31
CA ILE A 178 -6.88 13.18 -10.60
C ILE A 178 -7.24 12.19 -9.50
N VAL A 179 -6.46 11.11 -9.35
CA VAL A 179 -6.58 10.25 -8.18
C VAL A 179 -5.44 10.59 -7.22
N PHE A 180 -5.78 10.99 -6.01
CA PHE A 180 -4.84 11.21 -4.92
C PHE A 180 -4.99 10.10 -3.89
N ALA A 181 -3.94 9.31 -3.70
CA ALA A 181 -3.93 8.17 -2.80
C ALA A 181 -2.89 8.38 -1.68
N PRO A 182 -3.32 8.86 -0.50
CA PRO A 182 -2.43 9.14 0.62
C PRO A 182 -1.98 7.84 1.31
N ASN A 183 -0.72 7.83 1.72
CA ASN A 183 -0.16 6.87 2.68
C ASN A 183 -0.15 7.54 4.06
N PHE A 184 -1.34 7.58 4.66
CA PHE A 184 -1.61 8.19 5.96
C PHE A 184 -0.82 7.52 7.10
N ARG A 185 -0.77 8.13 8.28
CA ARG A 185 -0.09 7.54 9.45
C ARG A 185 -0.67 6.16 9.75
N GLY A 186 0.21 5.18 9.91
CA GLY A 186 -0.17 3.77 9.99
C GLY A 186 0.11 2.98 8.72
N SER A 187 0.27 3.62 7.56
CA SER A 187 0.65 2.91 6.34
C SER A 187 2.00 2.20 6.47
N THR A 188 2.11 1.06 5.82
CA THR A 188 3.36 0.28 5.75
C THR A 188 4.39 0.96 4.85
N GLY A 189 5.66 0.56 4.95
CA GLY A 189 6.73 1.06 4.08
C GLY A 189 7.43 2.35 4.54
N TYR A 190 7.02 2.92 5.67
CA TYR A 190 7.64 4.13 6.27
C TYR A 190 8.37 3.86 7.60
N GLY A 191 8.52 2.58 7.94
CA GLY A 191 9.17 2.09 9.16
C GLY A 191 8.18 1.84 10.30
N LYS A 192 8.53 0.91 11.20
CA LYS A 192 7.59 0.40 12.21
C LYS A 192 6.99 1.49 13.09
N LYS A 193 7.77 2.53 13.43
CA LYS A 193 7.27 3.68 14.20
C LYS A 193 6.10 4.40 13.51
N PHE A 194 6.12 4.52 12.19
CA PHE A 194 5.05 5.18 11.43
C PHE A 194 3.84 4.26 11.28
N GLU A 195 4.09 2.98 11.04
CA GLU A 195 3.07 1.91 10.91
C GLU A 195 2.24 1.75 12.20
N THR A 196 2.85 1.90 13.38
CA THR A 196 2.12 1.79 14.66
C THR A 196 1.44 3.10 15.10
N LEU A 197 1.39 4.14 14.26
CA LEU A 197 0.81 5.45 14.67
C LEU A 197 -0.72 5.46 14.71
N ASN A 198 -1.36 4.43 14.17
CA ASN A 198 -2.81 4.26 14.23
C ASN A 198 -3.23 3.10 15.16
N ASP A 199 -2.29 2.44 15.84
CA ASP A 199 -2.59 1.46 16.88
C ASP A 199 -3.48 2.12 17.94
N LYS A 200 -4.65 1.53 18.16
CA LYS A 200 -5.73 2.02 19.03
C LYS A 200 -6.27 3.40 18.66
N ASP A 201 -6.06 3.85 17.42
CA ASP A 201 -6.50 5.15 16.91
C ASP A 201 -7.16 5.05 15.52
N TRP A 202 -7.88 3.95 15.28
CA TRP A 202 -8.71 3.82 14.08
C TRP A 202 -9.83 4.87 14.10
N GLY A 203 -10.05 5.58 12.98
CA GLY A 203 -10.92 6.76 12.92
C GLY A 203 -10.32 8.03 13.57
N GLY A 204 -9.03 8.05 13.89
CA GLY A 204 -8.37 9.16 14.58
C GLY A 204 -7.44 10.02 13.74
N GLY A 205 -6.14 10.00 14.01
CA GLY A 205 -5.16 10.86 13.36
C GLY A 205 -5.07 10.62 11.85
N HIS A 206 -5.21 9.37 11.41
CA HIS A 206 -5.05 9.02 10.01
C HIS A 206 -6.12 9.63 9.09
N ILE A 207 -7.36 9.82 9.57
CA ILE A 207 -8.41 10.48 8.77
C ILE A 207 -8.17 11.98 8.61
N LYS A 208 -7.29 12.56 9.45
CA LYS A 208 -6.87 13.96 9.37
C LYS A 208 -5.62 14.15 8.52
N ASP A 209 -5.00 13.07 8.05
CA ASP A 209 -3.83 13.12 7.16
C ASP A 209 -4.21 13.39 5.70
N TYR A 210 -5.50 13.53 5.38
CA TYR A 210 -5.97 13.91 4.06
C TYR A 210 -7.17 14.87 4.19
N PRO A 211 -7.59 15.55 3.10
CA PRO A 211 -8.68 16.52 3.17
C PRO A 211 -9.95 15.91 3.77
N ASP A 212 -10.67 16.66 4.59
CA ASP A 212 -11.89 16.22 5.30
C ASP A 212 -13.18 16.78 4.70
N GLU A 213 -13.09 17.64 3.68
CA GLU A 213 -14.21 18.19 2.95
C GLU A 213 -14.39 17.54 1.57
N PHE A 214 -15.54 16.88 1.37
CA PHE A 214 -15.86 16.17 0.14
C PHE A 214 -17.21 16.58 -0.43
N LYS A 215 -17.33 16.57 -1.76
CA LYS A 215 -18.62 16.76 -2.46
C LYS A 215 -19.47 15.49 -2.52
N GLY A 216 -18.86 14.33 -2.30
CA GLY A 216 -19.50 13.02 -2.28
C GLY A 216 -18.53 11.97 -1.76
N ALA A 217 -19.05 10.88 -1.21
CA ALA A 217 -18.26 9.76 -0.70
C ALA A 217 -18.83 8.42 -1.18
N VAL A 218 -17.94 7.46 -1.43
CA VAL A 218 -18.30 6.07 -1.73
C VAL A 218 -17.57 5.17 -0.75
N ALA A 219 -18.34 4.41 0.04
CA ALA A 219 -17.83 3.45 0.99
C ALA A 219 -18.07 2.04 0.45
N VAL A 220 -17.00 1.26 0.26
CA VAL A 220 -17.05 -0.11 -0.26
C VAL A 220 -16.55 -1.05 0.83
N VAL A 221 -17.39 -1.98 1.28
CA VAL A 221 -17.11 -2.92 2.38
C VAL A 221 -16.51 -2.21 3.60
N ALA A 222 -17.07 -1.05 3.94
CA ALA A 222 -16.54 -0.20 4.99
C ALA A 222 -16.89 -0.72 6.38
N LEU A 223 -15.93 -0.66 7.29
CA LEU A 223 -16.12 -0.98 8.70
C LEU A 223 -16.98 0.11 9.35
N ALA A 224 -18.19 -0.28 9.76
CA ALA A 224 -19.13 0.64 10.41
C ALA A 224 -19.13 0.54 11.94
N ASN A 225 -18.78 -0.62 12.50
CA ASN A 225 -18.88 -0.90 13.93
C ASN A 225 -17.74 -1.80 14.42
N LEU A 226 -16.86 -1.26 15.25
CA LEU A 226 -15.73 -2.01 15.82
C LEU A 226 -16.19 -3.14 16.74
N PHE A 227 -17.34 -3.02 17.41
CA PHE A 227 -17.87 -4.11 18.24
C PHE A 227 -18.24 -5.33 17.38
N THR A 228 -18.91 -5.09 16.24
CA THR A 228 -19.28 -6.16 15.31
C THR A 228 -18.04 -6.75 14.64
N LEU A 229 -17.07 -5.90 14.26
CA LEU A 229 -15.79 -6.37 13.74
C LEU A 229 -15.12 -7.32 14.73
N MET A 230 -14.89 -6.88 15.97
CA MET A 230 -14.18 -7.66 16.98
C MET A 230 -14.90 -8.98 17.30
N SER A 231 -16.24 -8.98 17.27
CA SER A 231 -17.05 -10.19 17.46
C SER A 231 -16.98 -11.16 16.28
N SER A 232 -16.67 -10.67 15.07
CA SER A 232 -16.53 -11.48 13.85
C SER A 232 -15.14 -12.09 13.67
N ILE A 233 -14.12 -11.57 14.37
CA ILE A 233 -12.77 -12.12 14.32
C ILE A 233 -12.77 -13.53 14.94
N PRO A 234 -12.13 -14.53 14.30
CA PRO A 234 -11.97 -15.86 14.87
C PRO A 234 -11.44 -15.80 16.31
N GLN A 235 -11.90 -16.72 17.16
CA GLN A 235 -11.49 -16.78 18.58
C GLN A 235 -10.06 -17.32 18.77
N ASP A 236 -9.33 -17.55 17.68
CA ASP A 236 -7.93 -17.93 17.74
C ASP A 236 -7.10 -16.82 18.43
N PRO A 237 -6.27 -17.18 19.43
CA PRO A 237 -5.54 -16.19 20.23
C PRO A 237 -4.62 -15.26 19.43
N ALA A 238 -4.05 -15.72 18.31
CA ALA A 238 -3.16 -14.89 17.50
C ALA A 238 -3.95 -13.77 16.83
N TRP A 239 -5.07 -14.11 16.17
CA TRP A 239 -5.97 -13.15 15.54
C TRP A 239 -6.58 -12.19 16.56
N GLN A 240 -7.01 -12.71 17.71
CA GLN A 240 -7.54 -11.87 18.79
C GLN A 240 -6.48 -10.90 19.33
N GLY A 241 -5.22 -11.35 19.48
CA GLY A 241 -4.12 -10.53 19.97
C GLY A 241 -3.72 -9.41 19.01
N GLU A 242 -3.66 -9.71 17.71
CA GLU A 242 -3.36 -8.74 16.64
C GLU A 242 -4.41 -7.62 16.62
N PHE A 243 -5.69 -7.97 16.47
CA PHE A 243 -6.75 -6.96 16.46
C PHE A 243 -6.85 -6.18 17.77
N ARG A 244 -6.63 -6.79 18.94
CA ARG A 244 -6.61 -6.04 20.22
C ARG A 244 -5.44 -5.05 20.32
N THR A 245 -4.35 -5.30 19.61
CA THR A 245 -3.24 -4.35 19.53
C THR A 245 -3.65 -3.14 18.70
N GLU A 246 -4.35 -3.37 17.60
CA GLU A 246 -4.73 -2.33 16.64
C GLU A 246 -6.00 -1.54 17.01
N ILE A 247 -7.01 -2.18 17.60
CA ILE A 247 -8.31 -1.54 17.89
C ILE A 247 -8.68 -1.53 19.38
N GLY A 248 -7.87 -2.13 20.25
CA GLY A 248 -8.12 -2.19 21.70
C GLY A 248 -9.04 -3.34 22.13
N ASP A 249 -9.33 -3.42 23.42
CA ASP A 249 -10.23 -4.44 23.99
C ASP A 249 -11.67 -3.89 24.04
N PRO A 250 -12.68 -4.59 23.49
CA PRO A 250 -14.04 -4.06 23.36
C PRO A 250 -14.74 -3.82 24.71
N VAL A 251 -14.30 -4.46 25.79
CA VAL A 251 -14.86 -4.28 27.13
C VAL A 251 -14.11 -3.20 27.89
N LYS A 252 -12.77 -3.22 27.86
CA LYS A 252 -11.96 -2.23 28.59
C LYS A 252 -11.97 -0.86 27.91
N ASP A 253 -12.02 -0.84 26.59
CA ASP A 253 -11.93 0.34 25.74
C ASP A 253 -13.29 0.68 25.09
N GLU A 254 -14.42 0.36 25.75
CA GLU A 254 -15.77 0.55 25.21
C GLU A 254 -16.02 1.98 24.69
N ALA A 255 -15.56 2.98 25.46
CA ALA A 255 -15.71 4.39 25.09
C ALA A 255 -15.00 4.71 23.76
N LEU A 256 -13.79 4.19 23.57
CA LEU A 256 -13.05 4.31 22.31
C LEU A 256 -13.83 3.65 21.18
N TYR A 257 -14.32 2.42 21.37
CA TYR A 257 -15.08 1.71 20.34
C TYR A 257 -16.34 2.49 19.91
N ARG A 258 -17.04 3.12 20.84
CA ARG A 258 -18.21 3.97 20.55
C ARG A 258 -17.84 5.24 19.81
N GLU A 259 -16.74 5.88 20.21
CA GLU A 259 -16.22 7.10 19.55
C GLU A 259 -15.73 6.82 18.13
N ARG A 260 -15.10 5.67 17.90
CA ARG A 260 -14.46 5.35 16.60
C ARG A 260 -15.38 4.68 15.60
N SER A 261 -16.49 4.10 16.03
CA SER A 261 -17.42 3.40 15.14
C SER A 261 -18.35 4.37 14.43
N PRO A 262 -18.29 4.49 13.07
CA PRO A 262 -19.20 5.36 12.32
C PRO A 262 -20.69 5.11 12.59
N PHE A 263 -21.06 3.89 12.97
CA PHE A 263 -22.42 3.48 13.33
C PHE A 263 -23.06 4.41 14.39
N PHE A 264 -22.31 4.86 15.39
CA PHE A 264 -22.84 5.75 16.44
C PHE A 264 -22.83 7.24 16.03
N HIS A 265 -22.43 7.55 14.81
CA HIS A 265 -22.23 8.92 14.30
C HIS A 265 -22.95 9.19 12.98
N VAL A 266 -23.84 8.30 12.53
CA VAL A 266 -24.59 8.43 11.27
C VAL A 266 -25.35 9.75 11.16
N SER A 267 -25.86 10.28 12.28
CA SER A 267 -26.54 11.59 12.32
C SER A 267 -25.65 12.78 11.96
N LYS A 268 -24.32 12.61 11.96
CA LYS A 268 -23.35 13.63 11.56
C LYS A 268 -23.05 13.64 10.06
N VAL A 269 -23.53 12.65 9.29
CA VAL A 269 -23.28 12.55 7.85
C VAL A 269 -24.04 13.66 7.12
N ARG A 270 -23.29 14.57 6.49
CA ARG A 270 -23.83 15.70 5.70
C ARG A 270 -23.49 15.61 4.21
N THR A 271 -22.49 14.81 3.86
CA THR A 271 -22.03 14.61 2.49
C THR A 271 -22.82 13.49 1.84
N PRO A 272 -23.26 13.62 0.57
CA PRO A 272 -23.86 12.52 -0.17
C PRO A 272 -22.97 11.27 -0.11
N LEU A 273 -23.49 10.17 0.44
CA LEU A 273 -22.76 8.94 0.70
C LEU A 273 -23.45 7.77 -0.01
N LYS A 274 -22.68 7.01 -0.80
CA LYS A 274 -23.11 5.73 -1.36
C LYS A 274 -22.34 4.60 -0.67
N ILE A 275 -23.06 3.59 -0.19
CA ILE A 275 -22.48 2.42 0.49
C ILE A 275 -22.69 1.18 -0.37
N TYR A 276 -21.62 0.44 -0.61
CA TYR A 276 -21.66 -0.89 -1.21
C TYR A 276 -21.15 -1.89 -0.18
N GLN A 277 -22.00 -2.83 0.22
CA GLN A 277 -21.66 -3.91 1.16
C GLN A 277 -21.72 -5.26 0.45
N ALA A 278 -20.84 -6.17 0.82
CA ALA A 278 -20.91 -7.55 0.35
C ALA A 278 -22.15 -8.27 0.92
N GLY A 279 -22.76 -9.15 0.13
CA GLY A 279 -23.92 -9.94 0.56
C GLY A 279 -23.56 -11.04 1.58
N LYS A 280 -24.57 -11.81 2.03
CA LYS A 280 -24.51 -12.85 3.09
C LYS A 280 -23.41 -13.94 2.98
N ARG A 281 -22.61 -13.97 1.92
CA ARG A 281 -21.52 -14.95 1.71
C ARG A 281 -20.12 -14.33 1.77
N HIS A 282 -20.00 -13.11 2.26
CA HIS A 282 -18.68 -12.55 2.54
C HIS A 282 -18.07 -13.31 3.73
N PRO A 283 -16.85 -13.87 3.63
CA PRO A 283 -16.26 -14.72 4.67
C PRO A 283 -15.96 -13.99 6.00
N HIS A 284 -16.30 -12.70 6.11
CA HIS A 284 -16.04 -11.83 7.26
C HIS A 284 -17.20 -10.84 7.54
N GLY A 285 -18.44 -11.17 7.15
CA GLY A 285 -19.63 -10.33 7.33
C GLY A 285 -20.64 -10.91 8.30
#